data_AF-A0A653ZPN3-F1
#
_entry.id   AF-A0A653ZPN3-F1
#
_cell.length_a   1.000
_cell.length_b   1.000
_cell.length_c   1.000
_cell.angle_alpha   90.00
_cell.angle_beta   90.00
_cell.angle_gamma   90.00
#
_symmetry.space_group_name_H-M   'P 1'
#
loop_
_entity.id
_entity.type
_entity.pdbx_description
1 polymer ?
#
loop_
_entity_poly.entity_id
_entity_poly.type
_entity_poly.pdbx_seq_one_letter_code
_entity_poly.pdbx_strand_id
1 'polypeptide(L)'
;MSTKEKDLSYYRLRLQEHLNSSFPEKASDQKFIDQRSSWAANAYERAFRSGNAIDQCDEIANYILFEGLHFSRFDTIFQVVCNEFDTLMADEELRPFALKMFTICEPVFSNYKLTDDFAYTQEFDALYTEVTGIIAIWISENGLQ
;
A
#
# COMPACT_ATOMS: atom_id res chain seq x y z
N MET A 1 -5.24 29.24 17.12
CA MET A 1 -4.07 28.46 16.70
C MET A 1 -4.03 28.52 15.18
N SER A 2 -2.95 29.04 14.59
CA SER A 2 -2.82 29.14 13.13
C SER A 2 -2.73 27.73 12.55
N THR A 3 -3.82 27.24 11.95
CA THR A 3 -3.83 25.96 11.25
C THR A 3 -2.97 26.14 10.01
N LYS A 4 -1.77 25.56 10.04
CA LYS A 4 -0.76 25.75 9.00
C LYS A 4 -1.29 25.14 7.70
N GLU A 5 -1.30 25.93 6.62
CA GLU A 5 -1.60 25.46 5.27
C GLU A 5 -0.66 24.31 4.92
N LYS A 6 -1.21 23.18 4.47
CA LYS A 6 -0.43 22.01 4.08
C LYS A 6 0.09 22.24 2.67
N ASP A 7 1.40 22.17 2.53
CA ASP A 7 2.09 22.42 1.27
C ASP A 7 2.53 21.10 0.61
N LEU A 8 3.18 21.21 -0.55
CA LEU A 8 3.71 20.07 -1.31
C LEU A 8 4.59 19.14 -0.47
N SER A 9 5.39 19.68 0.45
CA SER A 9 6.33 18.88 1.24
C SER A 9 5.60 17.93 2.18
N TYR A 10 4.46 18.38 2.74
CA TYR A 10 3.60 17.56 3.58
C TYR A 10 3.05 16.36 2.80
N TYR A 11 2.44 16.59 1.63
CA TYR A 11 1.85 15.51 0.83
C TYR A 11 2.90 14.56 0.27
N ARG A 12 4.07 15.08 -0.11
CA ARG A 12 5.20 14.24 -0.57
C ARG A 12 5.64 13.28 0.53
N LEU A 13 5.89 13.79 1.75
CA LEU A 13 6.34 12.98 2.87
C LEU A 13 5.33 11.87 3.18
N ARG A 14 4.04 12.22 3.29
CA ARG A 14 2.98 11.24 3.59
C ARG A 14 2.86 10.15 2.54
N LEU A 15 2.94 10.52 1.25
CA LEU A 15 2.92 9.53 0.19
C LEU A 15 4.15 8.62 0.25
N GLN A 16 5.34 9.17 0.47
CA GLN A 16 6.56 8.36 0.58
C GLN A 16 6.51 7.38 1.75
N GLU A 17 6.03 7.80 2.92
CA GLU A 17 5.82 6.91 4.08
C GLU A 17 4.88 5.74 3.74
N HIS A 18 3.77 6.04 3.07
CA HIS A 18 2.79 5.05 2.63
C HIS A 18 3.36 4.08 1.60
N LEU A 19 4.09 4.57 0.59
CA LEU A 19 4.66 3.70 -0.44
C LEU A 19 5.82 2.85 0.10
N ASN A 20 6.66 3.40 0.98
CA ASN A 20 7.79 2.66 1.57
C ASN A 20 7.34 1.49 2.46
N SER A 21 6.19 1.65 3.13
CA SER A 21 5.62 0.63 3.99
C SER A 21 4.87 -0.42 3.16
N SER A 22 3.95 0.03 2.30
CA SER A 22 2.93 -0.83 1.70
C SER A 22 3.05 -1.04 0.19
N PHE A 23 3.79 -0.23 -0.57
CA PHE A 23 3.86 -0.32 -2.03
C PHE A 23 5.31 -0.29 -2.52
N PRO A 24 6.10 -1.34 -2.22
CA PRO A 24 7.52 -1.38 -2.58
C PRO A 24 7.78 -1.19 -4.07
N GLU A 25 6.85 -1.59 -4.94
CA GLU A 25 6.92 -1.40 -6.40
C GLU A 25 6.80 0.07 -6.85
N LYS A 26 6.28 0.95 -5.99
CA LYS A 26 6.10 2.38 -6.24
C LYS A 26 6.98 3.26 -5.35
N ALA A 27 7.57 2.71 -4.29
CA ALA A 27 8.38 3.43 -3.31
C ALA A 27 9.52 4.26 -3.91
N SER A 28 10.10 3.81 -5.02
CA SER A 28 11.21 4.49 -5.71
C SER A 28 10.78 5.28 -6.95
N ASP A 29 9.50 5.28 -7.32
CA ASP A 29 9.00 6.01 -8.50
C ASP A 29 8.86 7.50 -8.19
N GLN A 30 9.97 8.25 -8.35
CA GLN A 30 10.00 9.68 -8.10
C GLN A 30 9.00 10.45 -8.95
N LYS A 31 8.78 10.03 -10.19
CA LYS A 31 7.84 10.72 -11.09
C LYS A 31 6.41 10.58 -10.56
N PHE A 32 6.02 9.38 -10.13
CA PHE A 32 4.73 9.14 -9.49
C PHE A 32 4.58 9.96 -8.21
N ILE A 33 5.59 9.93 -7.33
CA ILE A 33 5.59 10.65 -6.05
C ILE A 33 5.44 12.17 -6.28
N ASP A 34 6.24 12.75 -7.16
CA ASP A 34 6.23 14.18 -7.48
C ASP A 34 4.87 14.61 -8.03
N GLN A 35 4.35 13.86 -9.01
CA GLN A 35 3.10 14.19 -9.66
C GLN A 35 1.91 14.06 -8.70
N ARG A 36 1.83 12.93 -7.98
CA ARG A 36 0.72 12.63 -7.06
C ARG A 36 0.68 13.59 -5.87
N SER A 37 1.82 13.89 -5.27
CA SER A 37 1.90 14.88 -4.18
C SER A 37 1.56 16.30 -4.64
N SER A 38 1.97 16.69 -5.85
CA SER A 38 1.58 17.97 -6.45
C SER A 38 0.07 18.06 -6.69
N TRP A 39 -0.57 16.99 -7.17
CA TRP A 39 -2.02 16.98 -7.35
C TRP A 39 -2.78 17.14 -6.04
N ALA A 40 -2.37 16.42 -5.00
CA ALA A 40 -2.98 16.54 -3.67
C ALA A 40 -2.82 17.95 -3.08
N ALA A 41 -1.62 18.53 -3.16
CA ALA A 41 -1.35 19.89 -2.69
C ALA A 41 -2.20 20.94 -3.42
N ASN A 42 -2.27 20.84 -4.75
CA ASN A 42 -3.10 21.74 -5.56
C ASN A 42 -4.59 21.60 -5.24
N ALA A 43 -5.07 20.38 -4.96
CA ALA A 43 -6.46 20.16 -4.61
C ALA A 43 -6.81 20.73 -3.24
N TYR A 44 -5.93 20.55 -2.25
CA TYR A 44 -6.05 21.20 -0.95
C TYR A 44 -6.14 22.72 -1.10
N GLU A 45 -5.19 23.33 -1.80
CA GLU A 45 -5.13 24.79 -1.99
C GLU A 45 -6.40 25.32 -2.68
N ARG A 46 -6.88 24.62 -3.71
CA ARG A 46 -8.14 24.99 -4.41
C ARG A 46 -9.35 24.88 -3.49
N ALA A 47 -9.47 23.81 -2.72
CA ALA A 47 -10.56 23.64 -1.76
C ALA A 47 -10.53 24.74 -0.69
N PHE A 48 -9.34 25.02 -0.15
CA PHE A 48 -9.12 26.04 0.86
C PHE A 48 -9.47 27.45 0.34
N ARG A 49 -8.98 27.81 -0.85
CA ARG A 49 -9.31 29.09 -1.51
C ARG A 49 -10.80 29.23 -1.86
N SER A 50 -11.50 28.11 -2.02
CA SER A 50 -12.95 28.09 -2.25
C SER A 50 -13.77 28.21 -0.96
N GLY A 51 -13.12 28.34 0.20
CA GLY A 51 -13.79 28.54 1.50
C GLY A 51 -14.26 27.27 2.19
N ASN A 52 -13.80 26.09 1.76
CA ASN A 52 -14.10 24.83 2.44
C ASN A 52 -13.45 24.78 3.82
N ALA A 53 -14.03 23.99 4.72
CA ALA A 53 -13.43 23.73 6.02
C ALA A 53 -12.15 22.87 5.86
N ILE A 54 -11.24 22.95 6.83
CA ILE A 54 -9.90 22.33 6.73
C ILE A 54 -9.98 20.80 6.63
N ASP A 55 -10.89 20.20 7.38
CA ASP A 55 -11.23 18.77 7.30
C ASP A 55 -11.67 18.36 5.89
N GLN A 56 -12.52 19.14 5.24
CA GLN A 56 -12.94 18.90 3.86
C GLN A 56 -11.78 19.05 2.86
N CYS A 57 -10.93 20.05 3.06
CA CYS A 57 -9.72 20.23 2.23
C CYS A 57 -8.79 19.02 2.37
N ASP A 58 -8.63 18.51 3.59
CA ASP A 58 -7.84 17.32 3.89
C ASP A 58 -8.43 16.06 3.26
N GLU A 59 -9.74 15.85 3.36
CA GLU A 59 -10.44 14.73 2.73
C GLU A 59 -10.23 14.70 1.21
N ILE A 60 -10.43 15.84 0.54
CA ILE A 60 -10.23 15.96 -0.92
C ILE A 60 -8.78 15.66 -1.31
N ALA A 61 -7.82 16.24 -0.58
CA ALA A 61 -6.41 16.05 -0.87
C ALA A 61 -5.95 14.61 -0.59
N ASN A 62 -6.42 14.00 0.50
CA ASN A 62 -6.10 12.61 0.85
C ASN A 62 -6.73 11.62 -0.14
N TYR A 63 -7.96 11.87 -0.60
CA TYR A 63 -8.58 11.09 -1.67
C TYR A 63 -7.66 11.05 -2.90
N ILE A 64 -7.22 12.22 -3.36
CA ILE A 64 -6.30 12.29 -4.50
C ILE A 64 -4.94 11.64 -4.18
N LEU A 65 -4.41 11.83 -2.98
CA LEU A 65 -3.09 11.32 -2.60
C LEU A 65 -3.05 9.78 -2.61
N PHE A 66 -4.12 9.13 -2.14
CA PHE A 66 -4.16 7.69 -1.88
C PHE A 66 -5.08 6.89 -2.82
N GLU A 67 -5.77 7.53 -3.77
CA GLU A 67 -6.57 6.83 -4.78
C GLU A 67 -5.74 5.80 -5.55
N GLY A 68 -6.20 4.54 -5.55
CA GLY A 68 -5.51 3.39 -6.11
C GLY A 68 -4.36 2.84 -5.25
N LEU A 69 -4.24 3.30 -4.00
CA LEU A 69 -3.22 2.90 -3.03
C LEU A 69 -3.84 2.44 -1.70
N HIS A 70 -5.11 2.02 -1.68
CA HIS A 70 -5.72 1.48 -0.47
C HIS A 70 -5.50 -0.02 -0.34
N PHE A 71 -5.70 -0.78 -1.42
CA PHE A 71 -5.41 -2.21 -1.43
C PHE A 71 -3.95 -2.45 -1.82
N SER A 72 -3.15 -2.95 -0.86
CA SER A 72 -1.77 -3.35 -1.11
C SER A 72 -1.63 -4.86 -1.29
N ARG A 73 -1.05 -5.22 -2.44
CA ARG A 73 -0.62 -6.59 -2.73
C ARG A 73 0.49 -7.04 -1.78
N PHE A 74 1.44 -6.15 -1.48
CA PHE A 74 2.53 -6.45 -0.57
C PHE A 74 2.02 -6.65 0.86
N ASP A 75 1.12 -5.79 1.36
CA ASP A 75 0.56 -5.94 2.70
C ASP A 75 -0.25 -7.23 2.82
N THR A 76 -0.96 -7.63 1.76
CA THR A 76 -1.67 -8.93 1.72
C THR A 76 -0.70 -10.09 1.92
N ILE A 77 0.43 -10.09 1.21
CA ILE A 77 1.46 -11.14 1.37
C ILE A 77 2.11 -11.07 2.74
N PHE A 78 2.46 -9.86 3.19
CA PHE A 78 3.08 -9.67 4.50
C PHE A 78 2.15 -10.14 5.62
N GLN A 79 0.85 -9.86 5.51
CA GLN A 79 -0.17 -10.37 6.42
C GLN A 79 -0.21 -11.91 6.42
N VAL A 80 -0.22 -12.56 5.26
CA VAL A 80 -0.16 -14.03 5.17
C VAL A 80 1.10 -14.58 5.82
N VAL A 81 2.26 -13.97 5.55
CA VAL A 81 3.54 -14.38 6.16
C VAL A 81 3.48 -14.28 7.68
N CYS A 82 3.01 -13.15 8.21
CA CYS A 82 2.90 -12.93 9.66
C CYS A 82 1.85 -13.82 10.34
N ASN A 83 0.75 -14.14 9.67
CA ASN A 83 -0.34 -14.88 10.32
C ASN A 83 -0.17 -16.39 10.22
N GLU A 84 0.36 -16.88 9.10
CA GLU A 84 0.37 -18.32 8.78
C GLU A 84 1.77 -18.93 8.96
N PHE A 85 2.83 -18.12 8.95
CA PHE A 85 4.21 -18.60 8.88
C PHE A 85 5.17 -17.94 9.89
N ASP A 86 4.67 -17.15 10.86
CA ASP A 86 5.50 -16.48 11.88
C ASP A 86 6.31 -17.45 12.74
N THR A 87 5.75 -18.62 13.05
CA THR A 87 6.45 -19.66 13.83
C THR A 87 7.65 -20.29 13.12
N LEU A 88 7.82 -20.02 11.83
CA LEU A 88 8.86 -20.62 11.01
C LEU A 88 10.14 -19.78 10.91
N MET A 89 10.09 -18.48 11.23
CA MET A 89 11.21 -17.55 11.07
C MET A 89 11.20 -16.46 12.14
N ALA A 90 12.30 -15.74 12.32
CA ALA A 90 12.33 -14.63 13.28
C ALA A 90 11.55 -13.41 12.76
N ASP A 91 11.08 -12.55 13.68
CA ASP A 91 10.34 -11.33 13.34
C ASP A 91 11.08 -10.43 12.32
N GLU A 92 12.40 -10.36 12.43
CA GLU A 92 13.27 -9.58 11.54
C GLU A 92 13.35 -10.16 10.11
N GLU A 93 13.02 -11.44 9.93
CA GLU A 93 13.03 -12.15 8.66
C GLU A 93 11.68 -12.08 7.93
N LEU A 94 10.57 -11.80 8.64
CA LEU A 94 9.22 -11.77 8.06
C LEU A 94 9.11 -10.80 6.88
N ARG A 95 9.61 -9.56 7.04
CA ARG A 95 9.50 -8.54 5.99
C ARG A 95 10.42 -8.84 4.80
N PRO A 96 11.72 -9.18 4.99
CA PRO A 96 12.57 -9.67 3.91
C PRO A 96 11.96 -10.85 3.15
N PHE A 97 11.38 -11.82 3.87
CA PHE A 97 10.73 -12.98 3.27
C PHE A 97 9.49 -12.58 2.46
N ALA A 98 8.63 -11.71 2.99
CA ALA A 98 7.48 -11.20 2.25
C ALA A 98 7.88 -10.43 0.98
N LEU A 99 8.99 -9.68 0.98
CA LEU A 99 9.52 -9.03 -0.23
C LEU A 99 9.97 -10.05 -1.29
N LYS A 100 10.56 -11.16 -0.86
CA LYS A 100 10.90 -12.28 -1.75
C LYS A 100 9.63 -12.90 -2.33
N MET A 101 8.64 -13.17 -1.48
CA MET A 101 7.35 -13.75 -1.89
C MET A 101 6.52 -12.82 -2.75
N PHE A 102 6.71 -11.50 -2.64
CA PHE A 102 6.06 -10.51 -3.50
C PHE A 102 6.34 -10.74 -4.99
N THR A 103 7.57 -11.14 -5.33
CA THR A 103 7.91 -11.48 -6.72
C THR A 103 7.29 -12.81 -7.14
N ILE A 104 7.28 -13.80 -6.24
CA ILE A 104 6.77 -15.16 -6.53
C ILE A 104 5.24 -15.16 -6.69
N CYS A 105 4.54 -14.39 -5.86
CA CYS A 105 3.08 -14.34 -5.85
C CYS A 105 2.52 -13.36 -6.89
N GLU A 106 3.34 -12.55 -7.57
CA GLU A 106 2.86 -11.55 -8.55
C GLU A 106 1.80 -12.10 -9.54
N PRO A 107 1.95 -13.30 -10.12
CA PRO A 107 0.99 -13.82 -11.10
C PRO A 107 -0.41 -14.02 -10.54
N VAL A 108 -0.56 -14.36 -9.25
CA VAL A 108 -1.86 -14.67 -8.65
C VAL A 108 -2.79 -13.46 -8.65
N PHE A 109 -2.23 -12.26 -8.41
CA PHE A 109 -2.99 -11.02 -8.38
C PHE A 109 -3.59 -10.65 -9.73
N SER A 110 -3.06 -11.17 -10.84
CA SER A 110 -3.60 -10.92 -12.19
C SER A 110 -4.94 -11.62 -12.42
N ASN A 111 -5.31 -12.60 -11.58
CA ASN A 111 -6.59 -13.29 -11.66
C ASN A 111 -7.73 -12.48 -11.02
N TYR A 112 -7.41 -11.38 -10.32
CA TYR A 112 -8.34 -10.60 -9.53
C TYR A 112 -8.49 -9.18 -10.06
N LYS A 113 -9.71 -8.65 -9.99
CA LYS A 113 -9.94 -7.22 -10.25
C LYS A 113 -9.72 -6.42 -8.98
N LEU A 114 -8.47 -6.04 -8.74
CA LEU A 114 -8.08 -5.30 -7.54
C LEU A 114 -8.61 -3.85 -7.58
N THR A 115 -9.43 -3.51 -6.61
CA THR A 115 -9.93 -2.16 -6.32
C THR A 115 -9.49 -1.74 -4.92
N ASP A 116 -9.65 -0.45 -4.59
CA ASP A 116 -9.27 0.08 -3.27
C ASP A 116 -10.03 -0.58 -2.11
N ASP A 117 -11.25 -1.04 -2.37
CA ASP A 117 -12.11 -1.74 -1.41
C ASP A 117 -12.01 -3.27 -1.49
N PHE A 118 -11.08 -3.81 -2.30
CA PHE A 118 -10.99 -5.25 -2.56
C PHE A 118 -10.87 -6.10 -1.29
N ALA A 119 -10.17 -5.61 -0.26
CA ALA A 119 -10.02 -6.29 1.03
C ALA A 119 -11.34 -6.57 1.77
N TYR A 120 -12.44 -5.90 1.39
CA TYR A 120 -13.77 -6.10 1.97
C TYR A 120 -14.68 -6.99 1.10
N THR A 121 -14.15 -7.54 0.01
CA THR A 121 -14.89 -8.42 -0.90
C THR A 121 -14.72 -9.88 -0.52
N GLN A 122 -15.63 -10.74 -1.00
CA GLN A 122 -15.51 -12.20 -0.82
C GLN A 122 -14.33 -12.79 -1.58
N GLU A 123 -13.88 -12.13 -2.65
CA GLU A 123 -12.72 -12.56 -3.44
C GLU A 123 -11.40 -12.41 -2.66
N PHE A 124 -11.36 -11.56 -1.63
CA PHE A 124 -10.18 -11.42 -0.78
C PHE A 124 -9.82 -12.71 -0.05
N ASP A 125 -10.80 -13.43 0.50
CA ASP A 125 -10.55 -14.71 1.19
C ASP A 125 -9.96 -15.76 0.24
N ALA A 126 -10.40 -15.77 -1.01
CA ALA A 126 -9.86 -16.64 -2.05
C ALA A 126 -8.40 -16.28 -2.37
N LEU A 127 -8.12 -14.98 -2.59
CA LEU A 127 -6.77 -14.49 -2.83
C LEU A 127 -5.84 -14.82 -1.66
N TYR A 128 -6.28 -14.60 -0.42
CA TYR A 128 -5.51 -14.91 0.79
C TYR A 128 -5.17 -16.40 0.85
N THR A 129 -6.14 -17.27 0.55
CA THR A 129 -5.94 -18.72 0.53
C THR A 129 -4.95 -19.14 -0.55
N GLU A 130 -5.05 -18.58 -1.75
CA GLU A 130 -4.13 -18.89 -2.85
C GLU A 130 -2.69 -18.43 -2.53
N VAL A 131 -2.53 -17.21 -2.01
CA VAL A 131 -1.21 -16.69 -1.57
C VAL A 131 -0.61 -17.60 -0.50
N THR A 132 -1.41 -18.03 0.48
CA THR A 132 -0.97 -18.97 1.52
C THR A 132 -0.48 -20.28 0.92
N GLY A 133 -1.22 -20.84 -0.03
CA GLY A 133 -0.84 -22.07 -0.72
C GLY A 133 0.45 -21.93 -1.53
N ILE A 134 0.62 -20.83 -2.26
CA ILE A 134 1.84 -20.55 -3.05
C ILE A 134 3.06 -20.46 -2.12
N ILE A 135 2.96 -19.74 -1.00
CA ILE A 135 4.06 -19.61 -0.04
C ILE A 135 4.40 -20.95 0.59
N ALA A 136 3.39 -21.74 0.99
CA ALA A 136 3.60 -23.07 1.56
C ALA A 136 4.33 -24.02 0.59
N ILE A 137 3.92 -24.02 -0.69
CA ILE A 137 4.59 -24.81 -1.75
C ILE A 137 6.03 -24.33 -1.92
N TRP A 138 6.24 -23.00 -2.01
CA TRP A 138 7.56 -22.44 -2.19
C TRP A 138 8.51 -22.82 -1.04
N ILE A 139 8.05 -22.74 0.21
CA ILE A 139 8.81 -23.17 1.40
C ILE A 139 9.13 -24.66 1.34
N SER A 140 8.17 -25.50 0.95
CA SER A 140 8.38 -26.95 0.82
C SER A 140 9.46 -27.30 -0.20
N GLU A 141 9.57 -26.53 -1.28
CA GLU A 141 10.51 -26.80 -2.37
C GLU A 141 11.91 -26.20 -2.13
N ASN A 142 11.98 -25.05 -1.44
CA ASN A 142 13.21 -24.26 -1.33
C ASN A 142 13.75 -24.14 0.10
N GLY A 143 12.93 -24.45 1.11
CA GLY A 143 13.21 -24.14 2.51
C GLY A 143 13.17 -22.64 2.83
N LEU A 144 13.51 -22.30 4.07
CA LEU A 144 13.66 -20.92 4.53
C LEU A 144 15.14 -20.56 4.42
N GLN A 145 15.48 -19.87 3.33
CA GLN A 145 16.81 -19.32 3.06
C GLN A 145 16.73 -17.82 2.89
#